data_AF-A0A2N1TU93-F1
#
_entry.id   AF-A0A2N1TU93-F1
#
_cell.length_a   1.000
_cell.length_b   1.000
_cell.length_c   1.000
_cell.angle_alpha   90.00
_cell.angle_beta   90.00
_cell.angle_gamma   90.00
#
_symmetry.space_group_name_H-M   'P 1'
#
loop_
_entity.id
_entity.type
_entity.pdbx_description
1 polymer ?
#
loop_
_entity_poly.entity_id
_entity_poly.type
_entity_poly.pdbx_seq_one_letter_code
_entity_poly.pdbx_strand_id
1 'polypeptide(L)'
;MKKISSLLVILLTATAGFWVGVVLTRPPERVIETQRMEACLLIYRDYRSHGDQEKLATELSKLALSPRDFQEIIDRFIYYRSRKSSMEQAMRLLKAFKMGADIDAASVYSISGLASEPFRLDAEILAVFESKPELINQAFEG
;
A
#
# COMPACT_ATOMS: atom_id res chain seq x y z
N MET A 1 -45.98 12.11 27.67
CA MET A 1 -45.46 11.83 26.31
C MET A 1 -44.51 12.92 25.76
N LYS A 2 -44.62 14.20 26.12
CA LYS A 2 -43.75 15.29 25.59
C LYS A 2 -42.25 15.20 25.95
N LYS A 3 -41.89 14.67 27.12
CA LYS A 3 -40.49 14.60 27.59
C LYS A 3 -39.63 13.58 26.82
N ILE A 4 -40.23 12.48 26.36
CA ILE A 4 -39.53 11.40 25.64
C ILE A 4 -39.20 11.85 24.21
N SER A 5 -40.12 12.56 23.56
CA SER A 5 -39.90 13.15 22.23
C SER A 5 -38.77 14.18 22.22
N SER A 6 -38.69 15.05 23.24
CA SER A 6 -37.62 16.05 23.34
C SER A 6 -36.25 15.42 23.58
N LEU A 7 -36.16 14.36 24.38
CA LEU A 7 -34.92 13.62 24.62
C LEU A 7 -34.42 12.90 23.35
N LEU A 8 -35.33 12.30 22.58
CA LEU A 8 -34.99 11.62 21.33
C LEU A 8 -34.42 12.60 20.28
N VAL A 9 -35.02 13.79 20.18
CA VAL A 9 -34.54 14.85 19.26
C VAL A 9 -33.14 15.32 19.66
N ILE A 10 -32.89 15.58 20.95
CA ILE A 10 -31.57 15.99 21.44
C ILE A 10 -30.52 14.90 21.15
N LEU A 11 -30.86 13.63 21.39
CA LEU A 11 -29.95 12.51 21.16
C LEU A 11 -29.63 12.33 19.68
N LEU A 12 -30.60 12.50 18.79
CA LEU A 12 -30.40 12.49 17.33
C LEU A 12 -29.55 13.66 16.84
N THR A 13 -29.76 14.87 17.40
CA THR A 13 -28.93 16.02 17.02
C THR A 13 -27.49 15.89 17.53
N ALA A 14 -27.28 15.32 18.72
CA ALA A 14 -25.97 15.08 19.28
C ALA A 14 -25.19 14.01 18.50
N THR A 15 -25.85 12.91 18.10
CA THR A 15 -25.23 11.91 17.23
C THR A 15 -24.92 12.47 15.86
N ALA A 16 -25.84 13.23 15.24
CA ALA A 16 -25.59 13.88 13.95
C ALA A 16 -24.41 14.86 14.02
N GLY A 17 -24.35 15.71 15.06
CA GLY A 17 -23.24 16.64 15.28
C GLY A 17 -21.90 15.94 15.50
N PHE A 18 -21.90 14.83 16.24
CA PHE A 18 -20.71 14.00 16.45
C PHE A 18 -20.23 13.35 15.15
N TRP A 19 -21.13 12.77 14.35
CA TRP A 19 -20.77 12.16 13.06
C TRP A 19 -20.24 13.18 12.05
N VAL A 20 -20.87 14.35 11.96
CA VAL A 20 -20.40 15.44 11.09
C VAL A 20 -19.03 15.96 11.55
N GLY A 21 -18.85 16.14 12.86
CA GLY A 21 -17.56 16.52 13.43
C GLY A 21 -16.45 15.51 13.10
N VAL A 22 -16.71 14.22 13.31
CA VAL A 22 -15.75 13.14 13.01
C VAL A 22 -15.39 13.09 11.52
N VAL A 23 -16.36 13.26 10.61
CA VAL A 23 -16.10 13.26 9.17
C VAL A 23 -15.25 14.46 8.76
N LEU A 24 -15.51 15.65 9.32
CA LEU A 24 -14.75 16.87 9.02
C LEU A 24 -13.32 16.86 9.55
N THR A 25 -13.03 16.10 10.60
CA THR A 25 -11.68 16.01 11.19
C THR A 25 -10.85 14.84 10.66
N ARG A 26 -11.38 14.01 9.75
CA ARG A 26 -10.61 12.90 9.18
C ARG A 26 -9.53 13.43 8.23
N PRO A 27 -8.30 12.88 8.30
CA PRO A 27 -7.28 13.20 7.32
C PRO A 27 -7.73 12.76 5.91
N PRO A 28 -7.25 13.44 4.86
CA PRO A 28 -7.60 13.09 3.49
C PRO A 28 -7.14 11.66 3.18
N GLU A 29 -7.99 10.92 2.47
CA GLU A 29 -7.64 9.57 2.02
C GLU A 29 -6.44 9.63 1.07
N ARG A 30 -5.52 8.67 1.22
CA ARG A 30 -4.36 8.52 0.36
C ARG A 30 -4.70 7.64 -0.83
N VAL A 31 -4.45 8.15 -2.03
CA VAL A 31 -4.38 7.31 -3.23
C VAL A 31 -3.04 6.59 -3.24
N ILE A 32 -3.07 5.28 -3.43
CA ILE A 32 -1.88 4.42 -3.53
C ILE A 32 -1.78 3.93 -4.96
N GLU A 33 -0.68 4.28 -5.62
CA GLU A 33 -0.39 3.86 -6.98
C GLU A 33 0.32 2.50 -6.98
N THR A 34 -0.22 1.53 -7.72
CA THR A 34 0.37 0.17 -7.80
C THR A 34 1.16 -0.06 -9.08
N GLN A 35 0.98 0.80 -10.09
CA GLN A 35 1.46 0.57 -11.46
C GLN A 35 2.96 0.26 -11.52
N ARG A 36 3.76 1.00 -10.75
CA ARG A 36 5.21 0.79 -10.71
C ARG A 36 5.59 -0.56 -10.10
N MET A 37 4.94 -0.95 -9.01
CA MET A 37 5.18 -2.24 -8.34
C MET A 37 4.75 -3.41 -9.23
N GLU A 38 3.65 -3.26 -9.96
CA GLU A 38 3.22 -4.24 -10.96
C GLU A 38 4.23 -4.38 -12.10
N ALA A 39 4.75 -3.25 -12.61
CA ALA A 39 5.80 -3.27 -13.63
C ALA A 39 7.07 -3.97 -13.14
N CYS A 40 7.47 -3.73 -11.88
CA CYS A 40 8.58 -4.47 -11.25
C CYS A 40 8.34 -5.99 -11.24
N LEU A 41 7.13 -6.44 -10.89
CA LEU A 41 6.80 -7.87 -10.90
C LEU A 41 6.84 -8.48 -12.30
N LEU A 42 6.37 -7.75 -13.31
CA LEU A 42 6.43 -8.19 -14.71
C LEU A 42 7.87 -8.30 -15.21
N ILE A 43 8.72 -7.31 -14.89
CA ILE A 43 10.14 -7.32 -15.20
C ILE A 43 10.83 -8.49 -14.49
N TYR A 44 10.53 -8.70 -13.20
CA TYR A 44 11.10 -9.81 -12.42
C TYR A 44 10.73 -11.18 -13.01
N ARG A 45 9.45 -11.36 -13.37
CA ARG A 45 8.98 -12.58 -14.03
C ARG A 45 9.74 -12.85 -15.33
N ASP A 46 9.81 -11.84 -16.21
CA ASP A 46 10.47 -11.96 -17.51
C ASP A 46 11.97 -12.26 -17.36
N TYR A 47 12.63 -11.56 -16.43
CA TYR A 47 14.04 -11.77 -16.12
C TYR A 47 14.31 -13.18 -15.56
N ARG A 48 13.44 -13.69 -14.68
CA ARG A 48 13.58 -15.06 -14.13
C ARG A 48 13.46 -16.14 -15.21
N SER A 49 12.62 -15.92 -16.22
CA SER A 49 12.43 -16.90 -17.31
C SER A 49 13.56 -16.90 -18.34
N HIS A 50 14.16 -15.74 -18.62
CA HIS A 50 15.11 -15.60 -19.75
C HIS A 50 16.55 -15.29 -19.33
N GLY A 51 16.78 -14.77 -18.12
CA GLY A 51 18.10 -14.40 -17.62
C GLY A 51 18.75 -13.20 -18.33
N ASP A 52 17.99 -12.44 -19.12
CA ASP A 52 18.51 -11.35 -19.95
C ASP A 52 18.80 -10.09 -19.12
N GLN A 53 20.08 -9.89 -18.82
CA GLN A 53 20.60 -8.74 -18.06
C GLN A 53 20.47 -7.41 -18.82
N GLU A 54 20.66 -7.40 -20.14
CA GLU A 54 20.58 -6.17 -20.94
C GLU A 54 19.14 -5.68 -21.03
N LYS A 55 18.20 -6.61 -21.22
CA LYS A 55 16.77 -6.32 -21.20
C LYS A 55 16.33 -5.85 -19.82
N LEU A 56 16.78 -6.50 -18.74
CA LEU A 56 16.51 -6.06 -17.36
C LEU A 56 16.96 -4.59 -17.16
N ALA A 57 18.21 -4.26 -17.49
CA ALA A 57 18.71 -2.90 -17.34
C ALA A 57 17.90 -1.89 -18.17
N THR A 58 17.51 -2.26 -19.39
CA THR A 58 16.68 -1.44 -20.27
C THR A 58 15.30 -1.17 -19.66
N GLU A 59 14.61 -2.19 -19.16
CA GLU A 59 13.28 -2.02 -18.55
C GLU A 59 13.35 -1.23 -17.23
N LEU A 60 14.37 -1.44 -16.40
CA LEU A 60 14.57 -0.66 -15.17
C LEU A 60 14.81 0.83 -15.46
N SER A 61 15.55 1.14 -16.53
CA SER A 61 15.81 2.53 -16.93
C SER A 61 14.52 3.28 -17.32
N LYS A 62 13.55 2.60 -17.96
CA LYS A 62 12.24 3.18 -18.30
C LYS A 62 11.42 3.56 -17.07
N LEU A 63 11.63 2.85 -15.95
CA LEU A 63 10.99 3.13 -14.66
C LEU A 63 11.80 4.08 -13.79
N ALA A 64 12.95 4.59 -14.27
CA ALA A 64 13.91 5.36 -13.50
C ALA A 64 14.33 4.66 -12.18
N LEU A 65 14.42 3.31 -12.21
CA LEU A 65 14.82 2.50 -11.07
C LEU A 65 16.28 2.06 -11.21
N SER A 66 17.03 2.14 -10.11
CA SER A 66 18.33 1.48 -10.03
C SER A 66 18.17 -0.03 -9.80
N PRO A 67 19.17 -0.86 -10.15
CA PRO A 67 19.14 -2.29 -9.80
C PRO A 67 18.97 -2.55 -8.30
N ARG A 68 19.53 -1.67 -7.45
CA ARG A 68 19.37 -1.74 -5.99
C ARG A 68 17.94 -1.48 -5.54
N ASP A 69 17.30 -0.45 -6.11
CA ASP A 69 15.90 -0.13 -5.82
C ASP A 69 14.98 -1.30 -6.22
N PHE A 70 15.23 -1.86 -7.39
CA PHE A 70 14.51 -3.03 -7.89
C PHE A 70 14.67 -4.22 -6.96
N GLN A 71 15.90 -4.52 -6.52
CA GLN A 71 16.17 -5.59 -5.58
C GLN A 71 15.41 -5.40 -4.26
N GLU A 72 15.45 -4.20 -3.67
CA GLU A 72 14.71 -3.90 -2.43
C GLU A 72 13.21 -4.15 -2.61
N ILE A 73 12.61 -3.69 -3.72
CA ILE A 73 11.20 -3.93 -4.03
C ILE A 73 10.89 -5.43 -4.07
N ILE A 74 11.69 -6.22 -4.76
CA ILE A 74 11.48 -7.67 -4.89
C ILE A 74 11.67 -8.39 -3.54
N ASP A 75 12.68 -8.01 -2.76
CA ASP A 75 12.92 -8.57 -1.43
C ASP A 75 11.74 -8.33 -0.49
N ARG A 76 11.08 -7.16 -0.61
CA ARG A 76 9.85 -6.86 0.14
C ARG A 76 8.66 -7.70 -0.29
N PHE A 77 8.47 -7.93 -1.59
CA PHE A 77 7.46 -8.90 -2.05
C PHE A 77 7.71 -10.29 -1.47
N ILE A 78 8.97 -10.76 -1.46
CA ILE A 78 9.35 -12.05 -0.87
C ILE A 78 9.07 -12.08 0.63
N TYR A 79 9.44 -11.02 1.35
CA TYR A 79 9.22 -10.88 2.79
C TYR A 79 7.74 -11.07 3.13
N TYR A 80 6.84 -10.31 2.48
CA TYR A 80 5.41 -10.38 2.77
C TYR A 80 4.79 -11.71 2.37
N ARG A 81 5.21 -12.31 1.25
CA ARG A 81 4.75 -13.63 0.82
C ARG A 81 5.14 -14.73 1.81
N SER A 82 6.35 -14.67 2.35
CA SER A 82 6.90 -15.74 3.23
C SER A 82 6.28 -15.76 4.63
N ARG A 83 5.59 -14.69 5.07
CA ARG A 83 5.14 -14.53 6.46
C ARG A 83 3.67 -14.14 6.55
N LYS A 84 2.79 -15.15 6.66
CA LYS A 84 1.33 -14.95 6.79
C LYS A 84 0.92 -14.11 8.01
N SER A 85 1.55 -14.31 9.17
CA SER A 85 1.21 -13.57 10.41
C SER A 85 1.58 -12.09 10.36
N SER A 86 2.60 -11.71 9.58
CA SER A 86 2.92 -10.30 9.33
C SER A 86 2.05 -9.68 8.24
N MET A 87 1.52 -10.49 7.31
CA MET A 87 0.65 -9.99 6.25
C MET A 87 -0.64 -9.38 6.82
N GLU A 88 -1.33 -10.06 7.73
CA GLU A 88 -2.58 -9.52 8.31
C GLU A 88 -2.36 -8.20 9.07
N GLN A 89 -1.24 -8.09 9.78
CA GLN A 89 -0.84 -6.86 10.46
C GLN A 89 -0.53 -5.75 9.45
N ALA A 90 0.26 -6.06 8.42
CA ALA A 90 0.61 -5.14 7.35
C ALA A 90 -0.62 -4.63 6.59
N MET A 91 -1.61 -5.51 6.33
CA MET A 91 -2.87 -5.14 5.70
C MET A 91 -3.73 -4.21 6.57
N ARG A 92 -3.66 -4.32 7.90
CA ARG A 92 -4.30 -3.34 8.80
C ARG A 92 -3.61 -1.99 8.73
N LEU A 93 -2.27 -1.97 8.67
CA LEU A 93 -1.50 -0.74 8.47
C LEU A 93 -1.80 -0.10 7.11
N LEU A 94 -1.94 -0.90 6.04
CA LEU A 94 -2.37 -0.42 4.73
C LEU A 94 -3.71 0.31 4.80
N LYS A 95 -4.71 -0.29 5.47
CA LYS A 95 -6.03 0.34 5.64
C LYS A 95 -5.94 1.66 6.39
N ALA A 96 -5.18 1.71 7.48
CA ALA A 96 -4.96 2.94 8.24
C ALA A 96 -4.26 4.02 7.39
N PHE A 97 -3.22 3.63 6.63
CA PHE A 97 -2.49 4.52 5.74
C PHE A 97 -3.37 5.10 4.63
N LYS A 98 -4.21 4.26 4.00
CA LYS A 98 -5.24 4.69 3.01
C LYS A 98 -6.22 5.70 3.59
N MET A 99 -6.56 5.56 4.87
CA MET A 99 -7.42 6.50 5.58
C MET A 99 -6.72 7.80 6.02
N GLY A 100 -5.46 8.01 5.64
CA GLY A 100 -4.72 9.22 5.98
C GLY A 100 -3.95 9.16 7.31
N ALA A 101 -3.88 8.00 7.97
CA ALA A 101 -3.09 7.86 9.21
C ALA A 101 -1.58 7.87 8.93
N ASP A 102 -0.82 8.59 9.73
CA ASP A 102 0.64 8.56 9.67
C ASP A 102 1.16 7.29 10.35
N ILE A 103 1.96 6.51 9.62
CA ILE A 103 2.50 5.24 10.10
C ILE A 103 3.99 5.41 10.36
N ASP A 104 4.37 5.37 11.64
CA ASP A 104 5.78 5.35 12.03
C ASP A 104 6.39 4.01 11.64
N ALA A 105 7.15 4.02 10.55
CA ALA A 105 7.94 2.87 10.11
C ALA A 105 9.32 2.92 10.77
N ALA A 106 9.82 1.77 11.23
CA ALA A 106 11.16 1.66 11.81
C ALA A 106 12.28 2.07 10.83
N SER A 107 12.00 2.05 9.52
CA SER A 107 12.89 2.49 8.46
C SER A 107 12.12 3.11 7.30
N VAL A 108 12.65 4.20 6.75
CA VAL A 108 12.16 4.84 5.53
C VAL A 108 13.07 4.43 4.38
N TYR A 109 12.50 3.84 3.33
CA TYR A 109 13.25 3.39 2.17
C TYR A 109 13.20 4.47 1.10
N SER A 110 14.38 4.96 0.73
CA SER A 110 14.52 5.90 -0.38
C SER A 110 14.61 5.11 -1.68
N ILE A 111 13.49 5.01 -2.39
CA ILE A 111 13.44 4.45 -3.74
C ILE A 111 13.42 5.60 -4.75
N SER A 112 14.27 5.54 -5.77
CA SER A 112 14.30 6.53 -6.85
C SER A 112 12.91 6.79 -7.42
N GLY A 113 12.50 8.06 -7.52
CA GLY A 113 11.19 8.45 -8.03
C GLY A 113 9.99 8.17 -7.12
N LEU A 114 10.20 7.65 -5.91
CA LEU A 114 9.15 7.49 -4.90
C LEU A 114 9.19 8.64 -3.89
N ALA A 115 8.02 9.08 -3.42
CA ALA A 115 7.96 9.97 -2.26
C ALA A 115 8.60 9.28 -1.04
N SER A 116 9.58 9.93 -0.42
CA SER A 116 10.25 9.46 0.78
C SER A 116 9.38 9.66 2.03
N GLU A 117 8.22 9.01 2.05
CA GLU A 117 7.28 8.98 3.17
C GLU A 117 7.40 7.62 3.90
N PRO A 118 7.32 7.61 5.25
CA PRO A 118 7.23 6.37 6.01
C PRO A 118 6.14 5.44 5.46
N PHE A 119 6.43 4.14 5.42
CA PHE A 119 5.51 3.09 4.97
C PHE A 119 5.04 3.18 3.50
N ARG A 120 5.41 4.22 2.72
CA ARG A 120 4.93 4.40 1.34
C ARG A 120 5.27 3.23 0.42
N LEU A 121 6.52 2.75 0.46
CA LEU A 121 6.95 1.60 -0.33
C LEU A 121 6.14 0.35 0.05
N ASP A 122 6.05 0.05 1.33
CA ASP A 122 5.29 -1.09 1.84
C ASP A 122 3.81 -0.98 1.45
N ALA A 123 3.24 0.23 1.48
CA ALA A 123 1.86 0.50 1.11
C ALA A 123 1.58 0.19 -0.38
N GLU A 124 2.46 0.60 -1.30
CA GLU A 124 2.33 0.27 -2.73
C GLU A 124 2.42 -1.24 -2.97
N ILE A 125 3.36 -1.92 -2.30
CA ILE A 125 3.54 -3.37 -2.39
C ILE A 125 2.32 -4.12 -1.86
N LEU A 126 1.85 -3.77 -0.66
CA LEU A 126 0.68 -4.39 -0.03
C LEU A 126 -0.60 -4.11 -0.83
N ALA A 127 -0.70 -2.95 -1.50
CA ALA A 127 -1.82 -2.67 -2.41
C ALA A 127 -1.82 -3.59 -3.64
N VAL A 128 -0.65 -4.06 -4.13
CA VAL A 128 -0.60 -5.11 -5.16
C VAL A 128 -1.08 -6.45 -4.59
N PHE A 129 -0.67 -6.82 -3.37
CA PHE A 129 -1.18 -8.03 -2.71
C PHE A 129 -2.71 -8.00 -2.56
N GLU A 130 -3.29 -6.84 -2.28
CA GLU A 130 -4.74 -6.66 -2.16
C GLU A 130 -5.46 -6.73 -3.52
N SER A 131 -4.93 -6.07 -4.55
CA SER A 131 -5.63 -5.84 -5.80
C SER A 131 -5.31 -6.83 -6.92
N LYS A 132 -4.10 -7.39 -6.94
CA LYS A 132 -3.58 -8.24 -8.02
C LYS A 132 -2.72 -9.40 -7.48
N PRO A 133 -3.26 -10.27 -6.59
CA PRO A 133 -2.52 -11.41 -6.05
C PRO A 133 -2.02 -12.37 -7.13
N GLU A 134 -2.77 -12.53 -8.22
CA GLU A 134 -2.38 -13.41 -9.33
C GLU A 134 -1.08 -12.98 -10.03
N LEU A 135 -0.82 -11.67 -10.11
CA LEU A 135 0.43 -11.17 -10.67
C LEU A 135 1.64 -11.59 -9.82
N ILE A 136 1.46 -11.61 -8.50
CA ILE A 136 2.49 -12.05 -7.55
C ILE A 136 2.75 -13.54 -7.71
N ASN A 137 1.68 -14.35 -7.77
CA ASN A 137 1.81 -15.79 -7.99
C ASN A 137 2.55 -16.08 -9.31
N GLN A 138 2.17 -15.42 -10.40
CA GLN A 138 2.84 -15.55 -11.70
C GLN A 138 4.32 -15.14 -11.66
N ALA A 139 4.68 -14.12 -10.88
CA ALA A 139 6.04 -13.63 -10.80
C ALA A 139 6.97 -14.56 -10.00
N PHE A 140 6.45 -15.29 -9.01
CA PHE A 140 7.29 -16.07 -8.09
C PHE A 140 7.09 -17.59 -8.10
N GLU A 141 5.95 -18.08 -8.56
CA GLU A 141 5.59 -19.51 -8.56
C GLU A 141 5.61 -20.14 -9.96
N GLY A 142 5.81 -19.33 -11.00
CA GLY A 142 6.03 -19.77 -12.37
C GLY A 142 7.27 -20.64 -12.54
#